data_AF-A0A6P0Y470-F1
#
_entry.id   AF-A0A6P0Y470-F1
#
_cell.length_a   1.000
_cell.length_b   1.000
_cell.length_c   1.000
_cell.angle_alpha   90.00
_cell.angle_beta   90.00
_cell.angle_gamma   90.00
#
_symmetry.space_group_name_H-M   'P 1'
#
loop_
_entity.id
_entity.type
_entity.pdbx_description
1 polymer ?
#
loop_
_entity_poly.entity_id
_entity_poly.type
_entity_poly.pdbx_seq_one_letter_code
_entity_poly.pdbx_strand_id
1 'polypeptide(L)'
;KGLEDLASQMSGQDMLSWICLSVDRDDAQHLQDNLRAISDGYKFKYNRLFAIGLFTLLEIADTELVKEQPQRTEAIKKISQALNLPEEKSLKDIEMYRSNLERIIQARSAMEDTLMAARKKREKRSLEKGNVPTSASKTSNDSH
;
A
#
# COMPACT_ATOMS: atom_id res chain seq x y z
N LYS A 1 -13.69 19.85 2.67
CA LYS A 1 -12.42 19.45 2.03
C LYS A 1 -11.77 18.44 2.94
N GLY A 2 -11.39 17.26 2.43
CA GLY A 2 -10.76 16.21 3.22
C GLY A 2 -9.25 16.42 3.37
N LEU A 3 -8.59 15.60 4.19
CA LEU A 3 -7.13 15.58 4.32
C LEU A 3 -6.43 15.13 3.02
N GLU A 4 -7.06 14.24 2.25
CA GLU A 4 -6.54 13.78 0.95
C GLU A 4 -6.56 14.90 -0.10
N ASP A 5 -7.64 15.68 -0.16
CA ASP A 5 -7.74 16.86 -1.04
C ASP A 5 -6.65 17.88 -0.71
N LEU A 6 -6.36 18.06 0.59
CA LEU A 6 -5.35 18.98 1.07
C LEU A 6 -3.94 18.51 0.66
N ALA A 7 -3.62 17.23 0.92
CA ALA A 7 -2.34 16.65 0.57
C ALA A 7 -2.06 16.71 -0.94
N SER A 8 -3.09 16.47 -1.77
CA SER A 8 -2.97 16.50 -3.24
C SER A 8 -2.73 17.91 -3.81
N GLN A 9 -2.87 18.96 -3.01
CA GLN A 9 -2.78 20.37 -3.45
C GLN A 9 -1.48 21.05 -3.04
N MET A 10 -0.55 20.35 -2.40
CA MET A 10 0.71 20.92 -1.93
C MET A 10 1.89 19.98 -2.16
N SER A 11 3.11 20.51 -2.10
CA SER A 11 4.32 19.67 -2.22
C SER A 11 4.50 18.79 -0.98
N GLY A 12 5.28 17.72 -1.09
CA GLY A 12 5.61 16.87 0.06
C GLY A 12 6.30 17.63 1.19
N GLN A 13 7.13 18.64 0.88
CA GLN A 13 7.78 19.48 1.88
C GLN A 13 6.79 20.41 2.57
N ASP A 14 5.87 21.02 1.82
CA ASP A 14 4.81 21.85 2.41
C ASP A 14 3.88 21.01 3.30
N MET A 15 3.58 19.76 2.89
CA MET A 15 2.79 18.83 3.69
C MET A 15 3.52 18.45 4.98
N LEU A 16 4.82 18.17 4.88
CA LEU A 16 5.65 17.90 6.05
C LEU A 16 5.69 19.09 7.00
N SER A 17 5.90 20.31 6.49
CA SER A 17 5.90 21.54 7.27
C SER A 17 4.53 21.82 7.92
N TRP A 18 3.43 21.55 7.22
CA TRP A 18 2.08 21.70 7.75
C TRP A 18 1.80 20.70 8.88
N ILE A 19 2.15 19.41 8.70
CA ILE A 19 2.04 18.38 9.74
C ILE A 19 2.92 18.74 10.95
N CYS A 20 4.13 19.26 10.72
CA CYS A 20 5.06 19.66 11.76
C CYS A 20 4.70 21.02 12.41
N LEU A 21 3.50 21.56 12.14
CA LEU A 21 3.00 22.81 12.72
C LEU A 21 3.91 24.02 12.44
N SER A 22 4.67 23.99 11.33
CA SER A 22 5.62 25.03 10.95
C SER A 22 5.04 26.06 9.98
N VAL A 23 3.91 25.73 9.33
CA VAL A 23 3.19 26.61 8.39
C VAL A 23 1.69 26.50 8.68
N ASP A 24 1.03 27.62 8.93
CA ASP A 24 -0.42 27.68 9.09
C ASP A 24 -1.14 27.76 7.74
N ARG A 25 -2.34 27.18 7.66
CA ARG A 25 -3.22 27.30 6.48
C ARG A 25 -4.65 27.58 6.89
N ASP A 26 -5.18 28.72 6.45
CA ASP A 26 -6.55 29.15 6.73
C ASP A 26 -7.60 28.12 6.26
N ASP A 27 -7.39 27.50 5.09
CA ASP A 27 -8.32 26.52 4.52
C ASP A 27 -8.26 25.12 5.15
N ALA A 28 -7.33 24.91 6.09
CA ALA A 28 -7.14 23.67 6.83
C ALA A 28 -7.04 23.87 8.35
N GLN A 29 -7.40 25.05 8.87
CA GLN A 29 -7.17 25.45 10.26
C GLN A 29 -7.70 24.42 11.27
N HIS A 30 -8.97 24.00 11.12
CA HIS A 30 -9.58 23.02 12.03
C HIS A 30 -8.81 21.69 12.08
N LEU A 31 -8.25 21.25 10.95
CA LEU A 31 -7.46 20.00 10.91
C LEU A 31 -6.10 20.19 11.59
N GLN A 32 -5.50 21.36 11.42
CA GLN A 32 -4.24 21.72 12.07
C GLN A 32 -4.40 21.92 13.58
N ASP A 33 -5.54 22.43 14.03
CA ASP A 33 -5.88 22.55 15.46
C ASP A 33 -5.90 21.18 16.15
N ASN A 34 -6.35 20.13 15.45
CA ASN A 34 -6.30 18.76 15.97
C ASN A 34 -4.85 18.28 16.15
N LEU A 35 -3.96 18.59 15.20
CA LEU A 35 -2.53 18.26 15.32
C LEU A 35 -1.86 19.04 16.47
N ARG A 36 -2.22 20.31 16.64
CA ARG A 36 -1.73 21.16 17.74
C ARG A 36 -2.23 20.66 19.10
N ALA A 37 -3.48 20.23 19.21
CA ALA A 37 -3.98 19.61 20.43
C ALA A 37 -3.18 18.33 20.79
N ILE A 38 -2.77 17.55 19.78
CA ILE A 38 -1.91 16.37 19.99
C ILE A 38 -0.51 16.78 20.47
N SER A 39 0.12 17.81 19.88
CA SER A 39 1.45 18.29 20.31
C SER A 39 1.44 18.82 21.74
N ASP A 40 0.36 19.50 22.14
CA ASP A 40 0.24 20.17 23.44
C ASP A 40 -0.03 19.20 24.60
N GLY A 41 0.01 17.89 24.35
CA GLY A 41 -0.15 16.89 25.40
C GLY A 41 -1.60 16.69 25.84
N TYR A 42 -2.57 16.94 24.93
CA TYR A 42 -3.90 16.35 25.08
C TYR A 42 -3.74 14.84 25.34
N LYS A 43 -4.74 14.18 25.95
CA LYS A 43 -4.70 12.72 26.27
C LYS A 43 -4.74 11.82 25.01
N PHE A 44 -4.05 12.22 23.95
CA PHE A 44 -3.81 11.47 22.75
C PHE A 44 -2.99 10.23 23.09
N LYS A 45 -3.56 9.07 22.74
CA LYS A 45 -2.85 7.79 22.83
C LYS A 45 -2.36 7.46 21.44
N TYR A 46 -1.06 7.25 21.33
CA TYR A 46 -0.45 6.79 20.09
C TYR A 46 -1.14 5.53 19.57
N ASN A 47 -1.46 5.52 18.28
CA ASN A 47 -2.02 4.40 17.55
C ASN A 47 -1.25 4.26 16.24
N ARG A 48 -0.88 3.02 15.88
CA ARG A 48 -0.26 2.69 14.60
C ARG A 48 -1.04 3.24 13.40
N LEU A 49 -2.39 3.20 13.44
CA LEU A 49 -3.21 3.75 12.35
C LEU A 49 -3.03 5.25 12.17
N PHE A 50 -2.75 5.98 13.25
CA PHE A 50 -2.48 7.42 13.17
C PHE A 50 -1.15 7.69 12.48
N ALA A 51 -0.08 6.97 12.85
CA ALA A 51 1.20 7.07 12.19
C ALA A 51 1.08 6.75 10.69
N ILE A 52 0.37 5.67 10.35
CA ILE A 52 0.10 5.30 8.95
C ILE A 52 -0.66 6.42 8.24
N GLY A 53 -1.67 7.03 8.87
CA GLY A 53 -2.41 8.15 8.28
C GLY A 53 -1.50 9.34 7.94
N LEU A 54 -0.62 9.75 8.86
CA LEU A 54 0.36 10.83 8.60
C LEU A 54 1.32 10.46 7.46
N PHE A 55 1.78 9.21 7.43
CA PHE A 55 2.62 8.69 6.35
C PHE A 55 1.90 8.71 5.00
N THR A 56 0.64 8.29 4.94
CA THR A 56 -0.18 8.31 3.71
C THR A 56 -0.39 9.72 3.20
N LEU A 57 -0.53 10.71 4.08
CA LEU A 57 -0.63 12.11 3.66
C LEU A 57 0.65 12.61 2.97
N LEU A 58 1.82 12.22 3.47
CA LEU A 58 3.09 12.49 2.79
C LEU A 58 3.16 11.77 1.44
N GLU A 59 2.71 10.51 1.37
CA GLU A 59 2.71 9.72 0.15
C GLU A 59 1.80 10.29 -0.96
N ILE A 60 0.64 10.84 -0.57
CA ILE A 60 -0.29 11.53 -1.47
C ILE A 60 0.32 12.84 -1.99
N ALA A 61 0.98 13.60 -1.12
CA ALA A 61 1.59 14.88 -1.49
C ALA A 61 2.83 14.69 -2.38
N ASP A 62 3.68 13.71 -2.06
CA ASP A 62 4.87 13.38 -2.84
C ASP A 62 5.35 11.94 -2.55
N THR A 63 5.11 11.04 -3.49
CA THR A 63 5.55 9.65 -3.38
C THR A 63 7.08 9.52 -3.32
N GLU A 64 7.85 10.40 -3.97
CA GLU A 64 9.31 10.29 -3.98
C GLU A 64 9.92 10.66 -2.61
N LEU A 65 9.28 11.58 -1.88
CA LEU A 65 9.69 11.98 -0.52
C LEU A 65 9.68 10.81 0.48
N VAL A 66 8.78 9.84 0.30
CA VAL A 66 8.64 8.69 1.21
C VAL A 66 9.24 7.39 0.65
N LYS A 67 9.66 7.38 -0.60
CA LYS A 67 10.20 6.22 -1.30
C LYS A 67 11.55 5.81 -0.72
N GLU A 68 12.47 6.74 -0.64
CA GLU A 68 13.83 6.50 -0.15
C GLU A 68 13.84 6.41 1.38
N GLN A 69 14.45 5.33 1.91
CA GLN A 69 14.55 5.09 3.34
C GLN A 69 15.12 6.25 4.16
N PRO A 70 16.20 6.95 3.76
CA PRO A 70 16.74 8.05 4.54
C PRO A 70 15.77 9.24 4.62
N GLN A 71 15.16 9.64 3.49
CA GLN A 71 14.22 10.75 3.44
C GLN A 71 12.96 10.46 4.25
N ARG A 72 12.39 9.25 4.09
CA ARG A 72 11.26 8.77 4.87
C ARG A 72 11.56 8.78 6.37
N THR A 73 12.73 8.28 6.77
CA THR A 73 13.13 8.24 8.18
C THR A 73 13.22 9.64 8.76
N GLU A 74 13.84 10.57 8.03
CA GLU A 74 13.95 11.97 8.44
C GLU A 74 12.57 12.64 8.59
N ALA A 75 11.67 12.43 7.62
CA ALA A 75 10.31 12.96 7.69
C ALA A 75 9.53 12.44 8.91
N ILE A 76 9.58 11.13 9.18
CA ILE A 76 8.90 10.52 10.34
C ILE A 76 9.50 11.04 11.65
N LYS A 77 10.82 11.26 11.72
CA LYS A 77 11.46 11.85 12.90
C LYS A 77 10.99 13.28 13.15
N LYS A 78 10.96 14.12 12.12
CA LYS A 78 10.45 15.51 12.22
C LYS A 78 9.01 15.53 12.73
N ILE A 79 8.15 14.69 12.16
CA ILE A 79 6.75 14.56 12.60
C ILE A 79 6.67 14.08 14.05
N SER A 80 7.47 13.09 14.43
CA SER A 80 7.45 12.53 15.79
C SER A 80 7.85 13.57 16.83
N GLN A 81 8.87 14.39 16.51
CA GLN A 81 9.30 15.49 17.37
C GLN A 81 8.24 16.59 17.47
N ALA A 82 7.67 17.02 16.34
CA ALA A 82 6.68 18.09 16.31
C ALA A 82 5.38 17.74 17.04
N LEU A 83 4.94 16.48 16.95
CA LEU A 83 3.66 16.02 17.54
C LEU A 83 3.85 15.25 18.85
N ASN A 84 5.07 15.24 19.42
CA ASN A 84 5.40 14.52 20.65
C ASN A 84 5.02 13.02 20.61
N LEU A 85 5.23 12.38 19.45
CA LEU A 85 4.95 10.96 19.23
C LEU A 85 6.18 10.10 19.57
N PRO A 86 5.98 8.83 19.96
CA PRO A 86 7.09 7.91 20.18
C PRO A 86 7.81 7.60 18.86
N GLU A 87 8.97 8.24 18.64
CA GLU A 87 9.76 8.15 17.40
C GLU A 87 10.08 6.71 16.99
N GLU A 88 10.68 5.93 17.89
CA GLU A 88 11.09 4.55 17.60
C GLU A 88 9.90 3.65 17.23
N LYS A 89 8.76 3.84 17.91
CA LYS A 89 7.53 3.10 17.61
C LYS A 89 6.96 3.51 16.25
N SER A 90 6.96 4.82 15.96
CA SER A 90 6.47 5.37 14.69
C SER A 90 7.28 4.83 13.51
N LEU A 91 8.62 4.86 13.60
CA LEU A 91 9.50 4.31 12.58
C LEU A 91 9.25 2.82 12.35
N LYS A 92 9.17 2.03 13.44
CA LYS A 92 8.92 0.58 13.36
C LYS A 92 7.56 0.25 12.75
N ASP A 93 6.52 0.99 13.13
CA ASP A 93 5.15 0.77 12.66
C ASP A 93 4.99 1.07 11.17
N ILE A 94 5.65 2.13 10.68
CA ILE A 94 5.68 2.47 9.25
C ILE A 94 6.49 1.46 8.45
N GLU A 95 7.67 1.05 8.93
CA GLU A 95 8.48 0.05 8.25
C GLU A 95 7.74 -1.30 8.15
N MET A 96 7.09 -1.72 9.24
CA MET A 96 6.25 -2.92 9.25
C MET A 96 5.03 -2.80 8.32
N TYR A 97 4.42 -1.61 8.24
CA TYR A 97 3.33 -1.36 7.29
C TYR A 97 3.81 -1.53 5.84
N ARG A 98 4.93 -0.92 5.46
CA ARG A 98 5.50 -1.03 4.12
C ARG A 98 5.89 -2.46 3.74
N SER A 99 6.59 -3.16 4.62
CA SER A 99 6.95 -4.57 4.38
C SER A 99 5.71 -5.45 4.22
N ASN A 100 4.65 -5.20 5.00
CA ASN A 100 3.39 -5.92 4.84
C ASN A 100 2.71 -5.62 3.50
N LEU A 101 2.73 -4.37 3.03
CA LEU A 101 2.21 -4.00 1.72
C LEU A 101 2.95 -4.74 0.60
N GLU A 102 4.28 -4.74 0.62
CA GLU A 102 5.11 -5.45 -0.35
C GLU A 102 4.78 -6.95 -0.40
N ARG A 103 4.63 -7.58 0.76
CA ARG A 103 4.24 -8.99 0.86
C ARG A 103 2.86 -9.26 0.28
N ILE A 104 1.89 -8.36 0.49
CA ILE A 104 0.53 -8.49 -0.08
C ILE A 104 0.58 -8.33 -1.60
N ILE A 105 1.37 -7.38 -2.12
CA ILE A 105 1.57 -7.17 -3.56
C ILE A 105 2.18 -8.41 -4.21
N GLN A 106 3.23 -8.99 -3.60
CA GLN A 106 3.85 -10.22 -4.07
C GLN A 106 2.89 -11.41 -4.05
N ALA A 107 2.15 -11.58 -2.95
CA ALA A 107 1.15 -12.65 -2.83
C ALA A 107 0.06 -12.52 -3.90
N ARG A 108 -0.41 -11.29 -4.16
CA ARG A 108 -1.38 -11.01 -5.23
C ARG A 108 -0.83 -11.41 -6.61
N SER A 109 0.40 -11.02 -6.94
CA SER A 109 1.04 -11.38 -8.21
C SER A 109 1.14 -12.91 -8.37
N ALA A 110 1.59 -13.62 -7.33
CA ALA A 110 1.68 -15.07 -7.37
C ALA A 110 0.31 -15.74 -7.57
N MET A 111 -0.74 -15.22 -6.93
CA MET A 111 -2.12 -15.70 -7.14
C MET A 111 -2.57 -15.48 -8.60
N GLU A 112 -2.29 -14.32 -9.19
CA GLU A 112 -2.59 -14.04 -10.60
C GLU A 112 -1.86 -15.01 -11.54
N ASP A 113 -0.57 -15.28 -11.31
CA ASP A 113 0.23 -16.23 -12.09
C ASP A 113 -0.31 -17.67 -12.00
N THR A 114 -0.67 -18.13 -10.80
CA THR A 114 -1.25 -19.48 -10.63
C THR A 114 -2.59 -19.63 -11.34
N LEU A 115 -3.44 -18.59 -11.33
CA LEU A 115 -4.71 -18.59 -12.04
C LEU A 115 -4.50 -18.65 -13.56
N MET A 116 -3.55 -17.87 -14.10
CA MET A 116 -3.21 -17.91 -15.52
C MET A 116 -2.65 -19.28 -15.94
N ALA A 117 -1.76 -19.87 -15.15
CA ALA A 117 -1.22 -21.21 -15.41
C ALA A 117 -2.30 -22.30 -15.36
N ALA A 118 -3.24 -22.21 -14.41
CA ALA A 118 -4.37 -23.14 -14.30
C ALA A 118 -5.31 -23.06 -15.51
N ARG A 119 -5.61 -21.84 -16.00
CA ARG A 119 -6.40 -21.61 -17.22
C ARG A 119 -5.72 -22.21 -18.44
N LYS A 120 -4.43 -21.91 -18.66
CA LYS A 120 -3.63 -22.46 -19.76
C LYS A 120 -3.55 -23.99 -19.72
N LYS A 121 -3.41 -24.60 -18.53
CA LYS A 121 -3.43 -26.07 -18.36
C LYS A 121 -4.80 -26.67 -18.66
N ARG A 122 -5.90 -25.95 -18.42
CA ARG A 122 -7.26 -26.41 -18.77
C ARG A 122 -7.48 -26.35 -20.28
N GLU A 123 -7.09 -25.26 -20.93
CA GLU A 123 -7.18 -25.08 -22.39
C GLU A 123 -6.39 -26.14 -23.16
N LYS A 124 -5.13 -26.40 -22.74
CA LYS A 124 -4.31 -27.48 -23.35
C LYS A 124 -4.99 -28.85 -23.22
N ARG A 125 -5.53 -29.18 -22.05
CA ARG A 125 -6.26 -30.46 -21.83
C ARG A 125 -7.54 -30.57 -22.66
N SER A 126 -8.23 -29.47 -22.95
CA SER A 126 -9.40 -29.49 -23.85
C SER A 126 -9.01 -29.67 -25.31
N LEU A 127 -7.91 -29.06 -25.76
CA LEU A 127 -7.40 -29.21 -27.12
C LEU A 127 -6.88 -30.64 -27.37
N GLU A 128 -6.17 -31.22 -26.41
CA GLU A 128 -5.66 -32.59 -26.49
C GLU A 128 -6.79 -33.64 -26.50
N LYS A 129 -7.89 -33.40 -25.77
CA LYS A 129 -9.07 -34.29 -25.79
C LYS A 129 -9.90 -34.20 -27.08
N GLY A 130 -9.79 -33.12 -27.84
CA GLY A 130 -10.45 -32.94 -29.14
C GLY A 130 -9.76 -33.64 -30.31
N ASN A 131 -8.50 -34.08 -30.13
CA ASN A 131 -7.67 -34.61 -31.22
C ASN A 131 -7.40 -36.12 -31.11
N VAL A 132 -8.33 -36.89 -30.53
CA VAL A 132 -8.27 -38.36 -30.59
C VAL A 132 -8.81 -38.82 -31.95
N PRO A 133 -7.99 -39.34 -32.88
CA PRO A 133 -8.53 -39.99 -34.06
C PRO A 133 -9.16 -41.30 -33.59
N THR A 134 -10.48 -41.44 -33.77
CA THR A 134 -11.18 -42.70 -33.60
C THR A 134 -10.63 -43.71 -34.62
N SER A 135 -9.62 -44.48 -34.24
CA SER A 135 -9.27 -45.72 -34.93
C SER A 135 -10.36 -46.74 -34.60
N ALA A 136 -11.41 -46.73 -35.42
CA ALA A 136 -12.49 -47.69 -35.35
C ALA A 136 -11.95 -49.07 -35.76
N SER A 137 -11.95 -49.96 -34.77
CA SER A 137 -11.92 -51.42 -34.92
C SER A 137 -12.85 -51.92 -36.03
N LYS A 138 -12.33 -52.75 -36.93
CA LYS A 138 -13.11 -53.78 -37.62
C LYS A 138 -12.48 -55.15 -37.38
N THR A 139 -13.07 -55.88 -36.45
CA THR A 139 -13.04 -57.34 -36.38
C THR A 139 -14.12 -57.92 -37.30
N SER A 140 -13.89 -59.17 -37.73
CA SER A 140 -14.77 -60.12 -38.44
C SER A 140 -14.76 -59.99 -39.98
N ASN A 141 -14.57 -61.05 -40.77
CA ASN A 141 -15.20 -62.37 -40.66
C ASN A 141 -14.43 -63.52 -41.36
N ASP A 142 -14.86 -64.71 -40.96
CA ASP A 142 -14.56 -66.11 -41.29
C ASP A 142 -14.57 -66.53 -42.79
N SER A 143 -14.13 -67.78 -43.04
CA SER A 143 -14.31 -68.67 -44.23
C SER A 143 -13.16 -68.77 -45.26
N HIS A 144 -12.35 -69.84 -45.21
CA HIS A 144 -12.50 -71.01 -46.09
C HIS A 144 -11.56 -72.17 -45.74
#